data_AF-A0A4R2ZSA0-F1
#
_entry.id   AF-A0A4R2ZSA0-F1
#
_cell.length_a   1.000
_cell.length_b   1.000
_cell.length_c   1.000
_cell.angle_alpha   90.00
_cell.angle_beta   90.00
_cell.angle_gamma   90.00
#
_symmetry.space_group_name_H-M   'P 1'
#
loop_
_entity.id
_entity.type
_entity.pdbx_description
1 polymer ?
#
loop_
_entity_poly.entity_id
_entity_poly.type
_entity_poly.pdbx_seq_one_letter_code
_entity_poly.pdbx_strand_id
1 'polypeptide(L)' 'MGRKLTSVYDTLVRGLIDGLCDHELYDFVTSRCDSSSDKRICRASIMAMSDDRVSDRDALERVYSIAADHRLRCAG' A
#
# COMPACT_ATOMS: atom_id res chain seq x y z
N MET A 1 -16.20 -3.09 -1.18
CA MET A 1 -14.80 -3.57 -1.12
C MET A 1 -14.74 -4.93 -0.46
N GLY A 2 -13.82 -5.80 -0.86
CA GLY A 2 -13.59 -7.07 -0.16
C GLY A 2 -12.85 -6.81 1.17
N ARG A 3 -13.22 -7.49 2.25
CA ARG A 3 -12.66 -7.27 3.62
C ARG A 3 -11.13 -7.22 3.66
N LYS A 4 -10.45 -8.09 2.89
CA LYS A 4 -8.99 -8.13 2.78
C LYS A 4 -8.40 -6.85 2.18
N LEU A 5 -9.01 -6.31 1.12
CA LEU A 5 -8.56 -5.06 0.51
C LEU A 5 -8.77 -3.88 1.46
N THR A 6 -9.91 -3.84 2.15
CA THR A 6 -10.17 -2.81 3.17
C THR A 6 -9.15 -2.87 4.30
N SER A 7 -8.76 -4.06 4.75
CA SER A 7 -7.72 -4.21 5.78
C SER A 7 -6.36 -3.69 5.33
N VAL A 8 -5.95 -3.99 4.09
CA VAL A 8 -4.70 -3.48 3.52
C VAL A 8 -4.74 -1.95 3.39
N TYR A 9 -5.86 -1.40 2.91
CA TYR A 9 -6.06 0.04 2.82
C TYR A 9 -5.99 0.72 4.19
N ASP A 10 -6.67 0.20 5.21
CA ASP A 10 -6.64 0.79 6.56
C ASP A 10 -5.22 0.76 7.16
N THR A 11 -4.50 -0.35 6.95
CA THR A 11 -3.10 -0.50 7.39
C THR A 11 -2.18 0.48 6.65
N LEU A 12 -2.37 0.65 5.34
CA LEU A 12 -1.62 1.61 4.52
C LEU A 12 -1.83 3.04 5.02
N VAL A 13 -3.08 3.43 5.28
CA VAL A 13 -3.41 4.77 5.80
C VAL A 13 -2.81 4.98 7.20
N ARG A 14 -2.84 3.97 8.07
CA ARG A 14 -2.18 4.06 9.38
C ARG A 14 -0.68 4.27 9.26
N GLY A 15 0.00 3.53 8.39
CA GLY A 15 1.43 3.70 8.17
C GLY A 15 1.78 5.11 7.66
N LEU A 16 0.94 5.69 6.81
CA LEU A 16 1.09 7.08 6.37
C LEU A 16 0.89 8.10 7.50
N ILE A 17 -0.10 7.87 8.37
CA ILE A 17 -0.34 8.72 9.55
C ILE A 17 0.86 8.65 10.51
N ASP A 18 1.48 7.47 10.63
CA ASP A 18 2.71 7.27 11.42
C ASP A 18 3.96 7.86 10.74
N GLY A 19 3.82 8.44 9.54
CA GLY A 19 4.90 9.09 8.78
C GLY A 19 5.80 8.12 8.02
N LEU A 20 5.39 6.86 7.86
CA LEU A 20 6.13 5.86 7.08
C LEU A 20 5.99 6.14 5.59
N CYS A 21 7.07 5.94 4.84
CA CYS A 21 7.09 6.06 3.39
C CYS A 21 7.91 4.94 2.75
N ASP A 22 7.85 4.85 1.41
CA ASP A 22 8.73 3.99 0.62
C ASP A 22 8.73 2.52 1.08
N HIS A 23 9.93 1.94 1.27
CA HIS A 23 10.11 0.57 1.70
C HIS A 23 9.60 0.32 3.13
N GLU A 24 9.72 1.30 4.02
CA GLU A 24 9.24 1.15 5.41
C GLU A 24 7.71 1.02 5.45
N LEU A 25 7.00 1.79 4.63
CA LEU A 25 5.55 1.68 4.51
C LEU A 25 5.15 0.35 3.85
N TYR A 26 5.89 -0.10 2.83
CA TYR A 26 5.65 -1.40 2.20
C TYR A 26 5.85 -2.58 3.18
N ASP A 27 6.96 -2.57 3.93
CA ASP A 27 7.29 -3.58 4.93
C ASP A 27 6.30 -3.56 6.10
N PHE A 28 5.85 -2.38 6.51
CA PHE A 28 4.80 -2.23 7.51
C PHE A 28 3.49 -2.89 7.07
N VAL A 29 3.03 -2.62 5.84
CA VAL A 29 1.77 -3.18 5.32
C VAL A 29 1.87 -4.69 5.15
N THR A 30 3.00 -5.20 4.66
CA THR A 30 3.22 -6.63 4.45
C THR A 30 3.36 -7.40 5.77
N SER A 31 4.04 -6.83 6.77
CA SER A 31 4.20 -7.45 8.09
C SER A 31 2.94 -7.40 8.95
N ARG A 32 2.09 -6.37 8.80
CA ARG A 32 0.88 -6.19 9.62
C ARG A 32 -0.37 -6.85 9.05
N CYS A 33 -0.36 -7.22 7.77
CA CYS A 33 -1.51 -7.80 7.12
C CYS A 33 -1.13 -9.09 6.39
N ASP A 34 -1.46 -10.25 6.97
CA ASP A 34 -1.27 -11.57 6.33
C ASP A 34 -2.03 -11.69 4.99
N SER A 35 -3.04 -10.86 4.80
CA SER A 35 -3.80 -10.79 3.54
C SER A 35 -3.24 -9.80 2.54
N SER A 36 -2.13 -9.13 2.85
CA SER A 36 -1.40 -8.30 1.91
C SER A 36 -0.90 -9.14 0.74
N SER A 37 -0.86 -8.52 -0.42
CA SER A 37 -0.29 -9.06 -1.65
C SER A 37 -0.03 -7.86 -2.53
N ASP A 38 0.99 -7.90 -3.38
CA ASP A 38 1.35 -6.78 -4.25
C ASP A 38 0.15 -6.24 -5.01
N LYS A 39 -0.71 -7.13 -5.54
CA LYS A 39 -1.96 -6.75 -6.23
C LYS A 39 -2.92 -5.94 -5.35
N ARG A 40 -3.03 -6.28 -4.07
CA ARG A 40 -3.88 -5.56 -3.11
C ARG A 40 -3.22 -4.27 -2.64
N ILE A 41 -1.91 -4.26 -2.47
CA ILE A 41 -1.16 -3.04 -2.11
C ILE A 41 -1.28 -2.03 -3.24
N CYS A 42 -1.01 -2.41 -4.49
CA CYS A 42 -1.23 -1.55 -5.65
C CYS A 42 -2.65 -0.97 -5.69
N ARG A 43 -3.67 -1.83 -5.48
CA ARG A 43 -5.07 -1.38 -5.50
C ARG A 43 -5.42 -0.47 -4.32
N ALA A 44 -4.88 -0.75 -3.13
CA ALA A 44 -5.07 0.09 -1.95
C ALA A 44 -4.39 1.45 -2.13
N SER A 45 -3.18 1.50 -2.70
CA SER A 45 -2.48 2.75 -3.03
C SER A 45 -3.27 3.61 -4.01
N ILE A 46 -3.78 3.02 -5.10
CA ILE A 46 -4.64 3.75 -6.06
C ILE A 46 -5.88 4.33 -5.38
N MET A 47 -6.50 3.55 -4.49
CA MET A 47 -7.66 4.01 -3.74
C MET A 47 -7.32 5.15 -2.79
N ALA A 48 -6.22 5.05 -2.06
CA ALA A 48 -5.76 6.11 -1.17
C ALA A 48 -5.35 7.38 -1.92
N MET A 49 -4.76 7.26 -3.12
CA MET A 49 -4.44 8.41 -3.99
C MET A 49 -5.68 9.14 -4.49
N SER A 50 -6.84 8.47 -4.50
CA SER A 50 -8.14 9.02 -4.90
C SER A 50 -8.99 9.44 -3.70
N ASP A 51 -8.46 9.32 -2.47
CA ASP A 51 -9.16 9.69 -1.26
C ASP A 51 -8.69 11.06 -0.78
N ASP A 52 -9.58 12.05 -0.84
CA ASP A 52 -9.28 13.44 -0.46
C ASP A 52 -8.85 13.59 1.01
N ARG A 53 -9.02 12.54 1.84
CA ARG A 53 -8.60 12.51 3.25
C ARG A 53 -7.13 12.12 3.42
N VAL A 54 -6.46 11.61 2.38
CA VAL A 54 -5.06 11.19 2.44
C VAL A 54 -4.21 12.20 1.69
N SER A 55 -3.39 12.97 2.41
CA SER A 55 -2.64 14.09 1.81
C SER A 55 -1.31 13.68 1.16
N ASP A 56 -0.76 12.52 1.51
CA ASP A 56 0.60 12.14 1.12
C ASP A 56 0.61 11.27 -0.15
N ARG A 57 0.34 11.93 -1.28
CA ARG A 57 0.25 11.29 -2.59
C ARG A 57 1.59 10.74 -3.07
N ASP A 58 2.68 11.43 -2.78
CA ASP A 58 4.04 11.00 -3.12
C ASP A 58 4.39 9.66 -2.44
N ALA A 59 4.16 9.55 -1.13
CA ALA A 59 4.42 8.31 -0.40
C ALA A 59 3.58 7.12 -0.94
N LEU A 60 2.32 7.39 -1.32
CA LEU A 60 1.44 6.41 -1.94
C LEU A 60 1.92 5.93 -3.32
N GLU A 61 2.41 6.86 -4.14
CA GLU A 61 2.95 6.55 -5.46
C GLU A 61 4.24 5.72 -5.36
N ARG A 62 5.10 6.04 -4.38
CA ARG A 62 6.32 5.25 -4.14
C ARG A 62 6.02 3.83 -3.66
N VAL A 63 5.08 3.64 -2.74
CA VAL A 63 4.63 2.28 -2.35
C VAL A 63 3.96 1.53 -3.51
N TYR A 64 3.17 2.22 -4.33
CA TYR A 64 2.60 1.61 -5.53
C TYR A 64 3.70 1.10 -6.47
N SER A 65 4.73 1.92 -6.70
CA SER A 65 5.87 1.58 -7.54
C SER A 65 6.62 0.34 -7.02
N ILE A 66 6.90 0.29 -5.71
CA ILE A 66 7.56 -0.87 -5.07
C ILE A 66 6.74 -2.14 -5.27
N ALA A 67 5.43 -2.09 -4.98
CA ALA A 67 4.56 -3.25 -5.15
C ALA A 67 4.43 -3.69 -6.62
N ALA A 68 4.40 -2.73 -7.56
CA ALA A 68 4.35 -3.03 -8.99
C ALA A 68 5.64 -3.67 -9.50
N ASP A 69 6.80 -3.14 -9.09
CA ASP A 69 8.12 -3.68 -9.42
C ASP A 69 8.29 -5.10 -8.84
N HIS A 70 7.94 -5.31 -7.57
CA HIS A 70 7.98 -6.63 -6.93
C HIS A 70 7.14 -7.67 -7.69
N ARG A 71 5.95 -7.28 -8.14
CA ARG A 71 5.07 -8.12 -8.96
C ARG A 71 5.68 -8.46 -10.32
N LEU A 72 6.39 -7.53 -10.95
CA LEU A 72 7.06 -7.78 -12.24
C LEU A 72 8.28 -8.69 -12.07
N ARG A 73 9.04 -8.53 -10.98
CA ARG A 73 10.21 -9.37 -10.67
C ARG A 73 9.85 -10.79 -10.29
N CYS A 74 8.79 -11.00 -9.51
CA CYS A 74 8.34 -12.34 -9.11
C CYS A 74 7.56 -13.10 -10.20
N ALA A 75 7.30 -12.48 -11.35
CA ALA A 75 6.61 -13.11 -12.47
C ALA A 75 7.56 -13.75 -13.51
N GLY A 76 8.87 -13.79 -13.23
CA GLY A 76 9.92 -14.37 -14.07
C GLY A 76 10.42 -15.71 -13.59
#